data_AF-A0A067WCA7-F1
#
_entry.id   AF-A0A067WCA7-F1
#
_cell.length_a   1.000
_cell.length_b   1.000
_cell.length_c   1.000
_cell.angle_alpha   90.00
_cell.angle_beta   90.00
_cell.angle_gamma   90.00
#
_symmetry.space_group_name_H-M   'P 1'
#
loop_
_entity.id
_entity.type
_entity.pdbx_description
1 polymer ?
#
loop_
_entity_poly.entity_id
_entity_poly.type
_entity_poly.pdbx_seq_one_letter_code
_entity_poly.pdbx_strand_id
1 'polypeptide(L)'
;MKRIVLTAALFSIFSSVLSPVTANALPVGNSWGTKSDAIVGQLVTKNGFGDREKKILQEIIVPERKNLFTYNNDKFKIQKKYHAILRAMGMRNGCMDLDPKEYSGQKWMLCSIN
;
A
#
# COMPACT_ATOMS: atom_id res chain seq x y z
N MET A 1 31.33 -6.34 56.81
CA MET A 1 29.98 -5.75 56.83
C MET A 1 29.69 -5.18 55.44
N LYS A 2 28.85 -5.87 54.67
CA LYS A 2 28.46 -5.52 53.29
C LYS A 2 27.09 -4.86 53.32
N ARG A 3 26.96 -3.63 52.81
CA ARG A 3 25.66 -3.04 52.41
C ARG A 3 25.89 -2.19 51.17
N ILE A 4 25.70 -2.81 50.00
CA ILE A 4 25.57 -2.12 48.73
C ILE A 4 24.09 -1.71 48.64
N VAL A 5 23.85 -0.40 48.56
CA VAL A 5 22.50 0.16 48.39
C VAL A 5 22.12 0.01 46.92
N LEU A 6 21.22 -0.94 46.63
CA LEU A 6 20.64 -1.13 45.30
C LEU A 6 19.26 -0.47 45.28
N THR A 7 19.20 0.82 45.00
CA THR A 7 17.96 1.53 44.68
C THR A 7 17.90 1.74 43.17
N ALA A 8 17.42 0.74 42.46
CA ALA A 8 17.06 0.86 41.05
C ALA A 8 15.91 -0.09 40.76
N ALA A 9 14.68 0.45 40.74
CA ALA A 9 13.57 0.04 39.89
C ALA A 9 12.28 0.76 40.33
N LEU A 10 12.24 2.07 40.14
CA LEU A 10 10.99 2.79 39.92
C LEU A 10 11.08 3.37 38.51
N PHE A 11 9.94 3.41 37.82
CA PHE A 11 9.76 3.76 36.40
C PHE A 11 10.11 2.61 35.43
N SER A 12 9.15 1.79 35.01
CA SER A 12 8.30 2.20 33.89
C SER A 12 7.11 1.24 33.72
N ILE A 13 6.09 1.42 34.57
CA ILE A 13 4.75 0.86 34.32
C ILE A 13 3.87 2.01 33.84
N PHE A 14 4.12 2.50 32.63
CA PHE A 14 3.14 3.26 31.86
C PHE A 14 2.91 2.43 30.60
N SER A 15 1.97 1.50 30.66
CA SER A 15 0.58 1.74 30.24
C SER A 15 0.52 2.14 28.77
N SER A 16 0.32 1.10 27.93
CA SER A 16 -0.73 1.05 26.93
C SER A 16 -1.02 2.34 26.14
N VAL A 17 -0.47 2.42 24.94
CA VAL A 17 -1.30 2.58 23.74
C VAL A 17 -0.62 1.77 22.63
N LEU A 18 -0.88 0.46 22.57
CA LEU A 18 -0.81 -0.25 21.29
C LEU A 18 -1.97 0.29 20.45
N SER A 19 -1.82 1.52 19.95
CA SER A 19 -2.55 1.91 18.76
C SER A 19 -2.22 0.82 17.76
N PRO A 20 -3.20 0.10 17.18
CA PRO A 20 -2.91 -0.62 15.98
C PRO A 20 -2.53 0.47 15.00
N VAL A 21 -1.22 0.70 14.87
CA VAL A 21 -0.69 1.35 13.69
C VAL A 21 -1.16 0.42 12.61
N THR A 22 -2.28 0.76 11.98
CA THR A 22 -2.62 0.28 10.64
C THR A 22 -1.57 0.91 9.73
N ALA A 23 -0.31 0.52 9.96
CA ALA A 23 0.66 0.45 8.90
C ALA A 23 -0.07 -0.42 7.90
N ASN A 24 -0.34 0.15 6.72
CA ASN A 24 -0.64 -0.64 5.55
C ASN A 24 0.54 -1.59 5.41
N ALA A 25 0.49 -2.73 6.10
CA ALA A 25 1.48 -3.77 6.01
C ALA A 25 1.31 -4.26 4.57
N LEU A 26 2.13 -3.68 3.68
CA LEU A 26 2.52 -4.32 2.45
C LEU A 26 2.84 -5.75 2.87
N PRO A 27 2.04 -6.72 2.41
CA PRO A 27 2.02 -8.02 3.03
C PRO A 27 3.40 -8.62 2.81
N VAL A 28 4.02 -9.03 3.91
CA VAL A 28 5.33 -9.64 3.95
C VAL A 28 5.17 -11.04 3.35
N GLY A 29 5.27 -11.13 2.02
CA GLY A 29 5.16 -12.35 1.25
C GLY A 29 5.45 -12.08 -0.21
N ASN A 30 6.26 -12.93 -0.84
CA ASN A 30 6.73 -12.80 -2.23
C ASN A 30 5.61 -12.62 -3.28
N SER A 31 4.35 -12.86 -2.91
CA SER A 31 3.19 -12.70 -3.78
C SER A 31 2.84 -11.24 -4.08
N TRP A 32 3.12 -10.28 -3.19
CA TRP A 32 2.75 -8.88 -3.46
C TRP A 32 3.58 -8.26 -4.59
N GLY A 33 4.91 -8.38 -4.50
CA GLY A 33 5.82 -7.84 -5.51
C GLY A 33 5.55 -8.44 -6.88
N THR A 34 5.41 -9.78 -6.95
CA THR A 34 5.10 -10.48 -8.20
C THR A 34 3.75 -10.08 -8.81
N LYS A 35 2.72 -9.82 -7.98
CA LYS A 35 1.42 -9.33 -8.47
C LYS A 35 1.46 -7.86 -8.89
N SER A 36 2.20 -7.03 -8.17
CA SER A 36 2.43 -5.64 -8.56
C SER A 36 3.14 -5.55 -9.89
N ASP A 37 4.24 -6.29 -10.06
CA ASP A 37 5.01 -6.33 -11.31
C ASP A 37 4.19 -6.86 -12.48
N ALA A 38 3.31 -7.84 -12.26
CA ALA A 38 2.41 -8.34 -13.29
C ALA A 38 1.41 -7.26 -13.76
N ILE A 39 0.78 -6.54 -12.83
CA ILE A 39 -0.17 -5.45 -13.14
C ILE A 39 0.57 -4.32 -13.86
N VAL A 40 1.72 -3.89 -13.34
CA VAL A 40 2.54 -2.85 -13.97
C VAL A 40 2.96 -3.27 -15.37
N GLY A 41 3.41 -4.52 -15.55
CA GLY A 41 3.80 -5.05 -16.85
C GLY A 41 2.67 -4.95 -17.87
N GLN A 42 1.45 -5.36 -17.50
CA GLN A 42 0.28 -5.23 -18.37
C GLN A 42 -0.01 -3.77 -18.74
N LEU A 43 0.04 -2.85 -17.78
CA LEU A 43 -0.19 -1.43 -18.03
C LEU A 43 0.87 -0.81 -18.93
N VAL A 44 2.13 -1.21 -18.76
CA VAL A 44 3.25 -0.74 -19.58
C VAL A 44 3.10 -1.23 -21.01
N THR A 45 2.86 -2.53 -21.21
CA THR A 45 2.66 -3.12 -22.53
C THR A 45 1.47 -2.50 -23.25
N LYS A 46 0.35 -2.31 -22.54
CA LYS A 46 -0.88 -1.78 -23.13
C LYS A 46 -0.77 -0.34 -23.60
N ASN A 47 -0.08 0.50 -22.83
CA ASN A 47 0.01 1.93 -23.11
C ASN A 47 1.33 2.32 -23.82
N GLY A 48 2.18 1.34 -24.16
CA GLY A 48 3.47 1.61 -24.82
C GLY A 48 4.43 2.45 -23.97
N PHE A 49 4.41 2.24 -22.66
CA PHE A 49 5.19 3.04 -21.70
C PHE A 49 6.66 2.62 -21.64
N GLY A 50 7.53 3.55 -21.26
CA GLY A 50 8.96 3.31 -21.06
C GLY A 50 9.30 2.97 -19.61
N ASP A 51 10.60 2.85 -19.34
CA ASP A 51 11.12 2.52 -18.01
C ASP A 51 10.79 3.57 -16.95
N ARG A 52 10.65 4.83 -17.35
CA ARG A 52 10.31 5.93 -16.43
C ARG A 52 8.90 5.75 -15.89
N GLU A 53 7.93 5.58 -16.76
CA GLU A 53 6.52 5.37 -16.39
C GLU A 53 6.37 4.07 -15.61
N LYS A 54 7.08 3.01 -16.02
CA LYS A 54 7.12 1.73 -15.29
C LYS A 54 7.51 1.92 -13.82
N LYS A 55 8.59 2.67 -13.54
CA LYS A 55 9.03 2.94 -12.16
C LYS A 55 7.99 3.71 -11.36
N ILE A 56 7.37 4.73 -11.96
CA ILE A 56 6.29 5.49 -11.32
C ILE A 56 5.13 4.55 -10.95
N LEU A 57 4.71 3.69 -11.88
CA LEU A 57 3.63 2.73 -11.64
C LEU A 57 3.98 1.74 -10.52
N GLN A 58 5.21 1.24 -10.45
CA GLN A 58 5.66 0.33 -9.38
C GLN A 58 5.56 0.97 -7.98
N GLU A 59 5.73 2.28 -7.87
CA GLU A 59 5.63 2.98 -6.59
C GLU A 59 4.19 3.27 -6.15
N ILE A 60 3.28 3.53 -7.10
CA ILE A 60 1.93 4.01 -6.77
C ILE A 60 0.85 2.93 -6.84
N ILE A 61 1.11 1.82 -7.53
CA ILE A 61 0.16 0.72 -7.72
C ILE A 61 0.20 -0.22 -6.52
N VAL A 62 -0.99 -0.47 -5.97
CA VAL A 62 -1.22 -1.49 -4.96
C VAL A 62 -2.20 -2.52 -5.52
N PRO A 63 -1.81 -3.79 -5.73
CA PRO A 63 -2.72 -4.84 -6.18
C PRO A 63 -3.98 -4.95 -5.32
N GLU A 64 -5.15 -5.10 -5.94
CA GLU A 64 -6.39 -5.33 -5.20
C GLU A 64 -6.39 -6.74 -4.61
N ARG A 65 -6.66 -6.87 -3.31
CA ARG A 65 -6.86 -8.17 -2.64
C ARG A 65 -8.32 -8.59 -2.73
N LYS A 66 -8.56 -9.83 -3.17
CA LYS A 66 -9.88 -10.47 -3.07
C LYS A 66 -10.10 -11.05 -1.67
N ASN A 67 -9.03 -11.59 -1.07
CA ASN A 67 -9.01 -12.09 0.31
C ASN A 67 -7.59 -12.02 0.87
N LEU A 68 -7.34 -12.64 2.03
CA LEU A 68 -6.04 -12.62 2.70
C LEU A 68 -4.88 -13.21 1.86
N PHE A 69 -5.19 -14.10 0.91
CA PHE A 69 -4.18 -14.87 0.17
C PHE A 69 -4.21 -14.64 -1.35
N THR A 70 -5.25 -14.00 -1.88
CA THR A 70 -5.46 -13.87 -3.32
C THR A 70 -5.66 -12.42 -3.73
N TYR A 71 -5.13 -12.13 -4.92
CA TYR A 71 -5.20 -10.83 -5.56
C TYR A 71 -6.05 -10.90 -6.80
N ASN A 72 -6.65 -9.78 -7.16
CA ASN A 72 -7.22 -9.58 -8.47
C ASN A 72 -6.12 -9.21 -9.45
N ASN A 73 -6.10 -9.86 -10.60
CA ASN A 73 -5.07 -9.62 -11.60
C ASN A 73 -5.39 -8.38 -12.46
N ASP A 74 -6.65 -7.95 -12.53
CA ASP A 74 -7.10 -6.91 -13.44
C ASP A 74 -7.48 -5.60 -12.74
N LYS A 75 -7.35 -5.56 -11.41
CA LYS A 75 -7.70 -4.42 -10.57
C LYS A 75 -6.57 -4.04 -9.65
N PHE A 76 -6.42 -2.74 -9.44
CA PHE A 76 -5.42 -2.17 -8.56
C PHE A 76 -5.95 -0.94 -7.85
N LYS A 77 -5.33 -0.59 -6.74
CA LYS A 77 -5.64 0.57 -5.93
C LYS A 77 -4.52 1.59 -6.05
N ILE A 78 -4.88 2.87 -5.99
CA ILE A 78 -3.96 4.01 -5.89
C ILE A 78 -4.46 4.98 -4.85
N GLN A 79 -3.57 5.78 -4.26
CA GLN A 79 -4.02 6.95 -3.52
C GLN A 79 -4.59 7.99 -4.49
N LYS A 80 -5.68 8.67 -4.11
CA LYS A 80 -6.38 9.65 -4.94
C LYS A 80 -5.46 10.77 -5.46
N LYS A 81 -4.44 11.15 -4.69
CA LYS A 81 -3.42 12.14 -5.10
C LYS A 81 -2.64 11.75 -6.36
N TYR A 82 -2.47 10.44 -6.62
CA TYR A 82 -1.75 9.93 -7.79
C TYR A 82 -2.65 9.76 -9.02
N HIS A 83 -3.96 9.96 -8.89
CA HIS A 83 -4.88 9.86 -10.03
C HIS A 83 -4.55 10.87 -11.13
N ALA A 84 -4.15 12.10 -10.76
CA ALA A 84 -3.73 13.10 -11.73
C ALA A 84 -2.50 12.65 -12.54
N ILE A 85 -1.57 11.92 -11.90
CA ILE A 85 -0.38 11.37 -12.56
C ILE A 85 -0.79 10.30 -13.59
N LEU A 86 -1.70 9.39 -13.23
CA LEU A 86 -2.22 8.40 -14.19
C LEU A 86 -2.85 9.07 -15.41
N ARG A 87 -3.68 10.09 -15.21
CA ARG A 87 -4.29 10.83 -16.33
C ARG A 87 -3.26 11.57 -17.18
N ALA A 88 -2.23 12.14 -16.56
CA ALA A 88 -1.15 12.81 -17.28
C ALA A 88 -0.32 11.82 -18.14
N MET A 89 -0.23 10.55 -17.71
CA MET A 89 0.34 9.46 -18.50
C MET A 89 -0.63 8.95 -19.60
N GLY A 90 -1.81 9.57 -19.77
CA GLY A 90 -2.79 9.18 -20.79
C GLY A 90 -3.69 8.02 -20.39
N MET A 91 -3.61 7.55 -19.14
CA MET A 91 -4.41 6.42 -18.67
C MET A 91 -5.86 6.82 -18.43
N ARG A 92 -6.78 6.11 -19.08
CA ARG A 92 -8.24 6.25 -18.89
C ARG A 92 -8.83 5.11 -18.08
N ASN A 93 -8.07 4.67 -17.08
CA ASN A 93 -8.43 3.54 -16.25
C ASN A 93 -9.67 3.93 -15.44
N GLY A 94 -10.75 3.13 -15.55
CA GLY A 94 -12.00 3.36 -14.85
C GLY A 94 -11.80 3.27 -13.34
N CYS A 95 -11.43 4.39 -12.72
CA CYS A 95 -11.13 4.51 -11.31
C CYS A 95 -12.34 5.01 -10.53
N MET A 96 -12.71 4.30 -9.48
CA MET A 96 -13.79 4.65 -8.55
C MET A 96 -13.22 5.00 -7.18
N ASP A 97 -13.80 5.98 -6.50
CA ASP A 97 -13.44 6.30 -5.11
C ASP A 97 -13.85 5.14 -4.20
N LEU A 98 -12.98 4.78 -3.25
CA LEU A 98 -13.27 3.82 -2.19
C LEU A 98 -13.73 4.55 -0.92
N ASP A 99 -14.52 3.88 -0.07
CA ASP A 99 -14.95 4.46 1.21
C ASP A 99 -13.73 4.71 2.12
N PRO A 100 -13.40 5.97 2.45
CA PRO A 100 -12.25 6.28 3.30
C PRO A 100 -12.31 5.63 4.69
N LYS A 101 -13.50 5.27 5.18
CA LYS A 101 -13.66 4.60 6.49
C LYS A 101 -12.95 3.24 6.53
N GLU A 102 -12.91 2.53 5.41
CA GLU A 102 -12.21 1.24 5.28
C GLU A 102 -10.68 1.40 5.17
N TYR A 103 -10.18 2.63 5.00
CA TYR A 103 -8.77 2.92 4.76
C TYR A 103 -8.20 3.95 5.74
N SER A 104 -8.64 3.91 7.00
CA SER A 104 -8.13 4.80 8.06
C SER A 104 -8.21 6.29 7.70
N GLY A 105 -9.26 6.70 6.98
CA GLY A 105 -9.48 8.07 6.51
C GLY A 105 -8.69 8.46 5.25
N GLN A 106 -7.84 7.57 4.72
CA GLN A 106 -7.10 7.82 3.49
C GLN A 106 -8.01 7.71 2.26
N LYS A 107 -7.85 8.63 1.32
CA LYS A 107 -8.60 8.62 0.06
C LYS A 107 -7.91 7.72 -0.96
N TRP A 108 -8.45 6.52 -1.13
CA TRP A 108 -8.00 5.55 -2.13
C TRP A 108 -9.00 5.45 -3.28
N MET A 109 -8.50 5.03 -4.43
CA MET A 109 -9.30 4.73 -5.61
C MET A 109 -9.01 3.31 -6.09
N LEU A 110 -10.03 2.61 -6.55
CA LEU A 110 -9.94 1.31 -7.21
C LEU A 110 -10.03 1.51 -8.72
N CYS A 111 -9.03 1.06 -9.44
CA CYS A 111 -8.90 1.16 -10.88
C CYS A 111 -8.87 -0.23 -11.53
N SER A 112 -9.22 -0.29 -12.82
CA SER A 112 -9.14 -1.51 -13.63
C SER A 112 -8.17 -1.31 -14.81
N ILE A 113 -7.59 -2.40 -15.32
CA ILE A 113 -6.63 -2.40 -16.45
C ILE A 113 -7.31 -2.21 -17.83
N ASN A 114 -8.63 -1.95 -17.85
CA ASN A 114 -9.53 -1.78 -19.03
C ASN A 114 -8.94 -1.21 -20.30
#